data_AF-A0A0K8QI55-F1
#
_entry.id   AF-A0A0K8QI55-F1
#
_cell.length_a   1.000
_cell.length_b   1.000
_cell.length_c   1.000
_cell.angle_alpha   90.00
_cell.angle_beta   90.00
_cell.angle_gamma   90.00
#
_symmetry.space_group_name_H-M   'P 1'
#
loop_
_entity.id
_entity.type
_entity.pdbx_description
1 polymer ?
#
loop_
_entity_poly.entity_id
_entity_poly.type
_entity_poly.pdbx_seq_one_letter_code
_entity_poly.pdbx_strand_id
1 'polypeptide(L)'
;MLRGQFTPPDVFTRVGGSLRGYRTRSEVADYWRMNTDVMTNQSTGPGSLLTNVPGRARPQKQVLALFEEEVAELRRRYKPEFWPIFIPKAEDMYRWRVQLQCGCTREVFTYGSDRFPDENSDTDPLTGYRFPVGELRCSADHGPAQKNYRDIVEWIKSEVKEFPADPEEPKYGMSAEDWAMTRQVEPHSSAFWTVKLSCGHVSTSVITKVGWKPDDGPRLVSEQRAAQMRADFKEWWSAGGQEGWPEEGPERDHVRKMIGLNWPRPEPEQECRACSYAKRITGYQRIGWLVSRTPPVPAQKPDVDRKKVEARLAAAEAEVERLRKQLDEGE
;
A
#
# COMPACT_ATOMS: atom_id res chain seq x y z
N MET A 1 -24.83 1.07 -14.25
CA MET A 1 -24.27 1.70 -15.46
C MET A 1 -22.82 2.04 -15.18
N LEU A 2 -21.93 1.49 -16.00
CA LEU A 2 -20.48 1.65 -15.98
C LEU A 2 -20.09 3.08 -16.37
N ARG A 3 -19.11 3.68 -15.69
CA ARG A 3 -18.08 4.52 -16.31
C ARG A 3 -16.78 4.38 -15.52
N GLY A 4 -15.84 3.64 -16.09
CA GLY A 4 -14.43 3.77 -15.74
C GLY A 4 -13.81 4.95 -16.46
N GLN A 5 -12.61 5.34 -16.03
CA GLN A 5 -11.61 5.96 -16.88
C GLN A 5 -10.21 5.69 -16.30
N PHE A 6 -9.46 4.88 -17.05
CA PHE A 6 -8.01 4.81 -17.13
C PHE A 6 -7.60 5.80 -18.26
N THR A 7 -6.52 6.58 -18.18
CA THR A 7 -5.14 6.23 -18.62
C THR A 7 -4.15 7.42 -18.43
N PRO A 8 -2.81 7.18 -18.29
CA PRO A 8 -1.66 8.14 -18.32
C PRO A 8 -0.95 8.16 -19.74
N PRO A 9 0.27 8.74 -20.05
CA PRO A 9 1.42 9.18 -19.21
C PRO A 9 2.27 10.44 -19.66
N ASP A 10 3.23 10.82 -18.77
CA ASP A 10 4.53 11.54 -18.83
C ASP A 10 4.93 12.57 -19.91
N VAL A 11 5.71 13.61 -19.50
CA VAL A 11 6.97 14.14 -20.14
C VAL A 11 7.60 15.35 -19.37
N PHE A 12 8.84 15.14 -18.88
CA PHE A 12 10.06 15.98 -18.74
C PHE A 12 10.20 17.34 -17.96
N THR A 13 11.01 17.28 -16.89
CA THR A 13 12.23 18.08 -16.47
C THR A 13 12.33 19.62 -16.58
N ARG A 14 12.75 20.30 -15.47
CA ARG A 14 14.09 20.96 -15.33
C ARG A 14 14.45 21.52 -13.92
N VAL A 15 15.69 21.19 -13.55
CA VAL A 15 16.70 21.65 -12.58
C VAL A 15 16.71 23.10 -12.04
N GLY A 16 17.07 23.26 -10.74
CA GLY A 16 17.82 24.40 -10.16
C GLY A 16 17.19 24.96 -8.86
N GLY A 17 17.86 25.20 -7.72
CA GLY A 17 19.26 25.10 -7.30
C GLY A 17 19.41 25.64 -5.86
N SER A 18 20.64 25.54 -5.34
CA SER A 18 21.26 26.30 -4.22
C SER A 18 20.82 26.06 -2.77
N LEU A 19 21.70 25.36 -2.03
CA LEU A 19 21.80 25.37 -0.56
C LEU A 19 22.37 26.70 -0.06
N ARG A 20 21.65 27.41 0.82
CA ARG A 20 22.22 28.29 1.88
C ARG A 20 21.16 28.85 2.85
N GLY A 21 21.26 28.45 4.13
CA GLY A 21 21.19 29.34 5.30
C GLY A 21 19.83 29.77 5.92
N TYR A 22 19.76 29.54 7.25
CA TYR A 22 19.07 30.34 8.32
C TYR A 22 17.56 30.11 8.56
N ARG A 23 17.14 29.60 9.75
CA ARG A 23 16.77 30.35 11.00
C ARG A 23 15.70 31.43 10.75
N THR A 24 14.40 31.12 10.95
CA THR A 24 13.34 31.97 11.57
C THR A 24 11.93 31.34 11.48
N ARG A 25 11.00 31.87 12.29
CA ARG A 25 9.57 31.50 12.52
C ARG A 25 8.67 31.30 11.26
N SER A 26 9.17 31.58 10.06
CA SER A 26 8.57 31.22 8.75
C SER A 26 8.66 29.72 8.42
N GLU A 27 9.66 29.04 8.99
CA GLU A 27 10.06 27.67 8.62
C GLU A 27 9.01 26.59 8.95
N VAL A 28 8.08 26.83 9.88
CA VAL A 28 7.00 25.85 10.17
C VAL A 28 5.90 25.88 9.11
N ALA A 29 5.62 27.04 8.51
CA ALA A 29 4.67 27.15 7.41
C ALA A 29 5.27 26.66 6.08
N ASP A 30 6.58 26.82 5.91
CA ASP A 30 7.31 26.30 4.75
C ASP A 30 7.58 24.79 4.85
N TYR A 31 7.68 24.21 6.05
CA TYR A 31 7.72 22.75 6.27
C TYR A 31 6.45 22.04 5.75
N TRP A 32 5.29 22.70 5.84
CA TRP A 32 4.03 22.20 5.24
C TRP A 32 3.97 22.37 3.71
N ARG A 33 4.83 23.21 3.13
CA ARG A 33 4.85 23.53 1.69
C ARG A 33 6.00 22.90 0.90
N MET A 34 7.04 22.40 1.57
CA MET A 34 8.27 21.88 0.93
C MET A 34 8.40 20.35 0.86
N ASN A 35 7.45 19.57 1.37
CA ASN A 35 7.52 18.10 1.33
C ASN A 35 6.72 17.47 0.16
N THR A 36 6.94 17.96 -1.05
CA THR A 36 6.48 17.31 -2.30
C THR A 36 7.64 16.99 -3.24
N ASP A 37 8.78 16.57 -2.69
CA ASP A 37 9.82 15.95 -3.50
C ASP A 37 10.58 14.85 -2.76
N VAL A 38 10.93 13.81 -3.50
CA VAL A 38 11.78 12.66 -3.14
C VAL A 38 11.12 11.51 -2.37
N MET A 39 10.36 10.70 -3.10
CA MET A 39 10.60 9.25 -3.13
C MET A 39 10.51 8.83 -4.60
N THR A 40 11.62 8.96 -5.32
CA THR A 40 11.79 8.33 -6.63
C THR A 40 11.55 6.84 -6.47
N ASN A 41 10.36 6.38 -6.87
CA ASN A 41 10.17 5.01 -7.29
C ASN A 41 11.20 4.79 -8.40
N GLN A 42 12.31 4.13 -8.08
CA GLN A 42 13.11 3.50 -9.11
C GLN A 42 12.19 2.47 -9.75
N SER A 43 11.57 2.88 -10.86
CA SER A 43 10.90 1.98 -11.78
C SER A 43 12.01 1.16 -12.43
N THR A 44 12.45 0.13 -11.71
CA THR A 44 13.14 -0.99 -12.32
C THR A 44 12.08 -1.70 -13.15
N GLY A 45 12.34 -1.89 -14.45
CA GLY A 45 11.33 -2.39 -15.38
C GLY A 45 10.71 -3.73 -14.95
N PRO A 46 9.58 -4.13 -15.56
CA PRO A 46 8.91 -5.39 -15.23
C PRO A 46 9.90 -6.56 -15.25
N GLY A 47 9.86 -7.41 -14.22
CA GLY A 47 10.77 -8.57 -14.16
C GLY A 47 12.16 -8.29 -13.57
N SER A 48 12.48 -7.05 -13.21
CA SER A 48 13.82 -6.65 -12.73
C SER A 48 14.25 -7.30 -11.42
N LEU A 49 13.33 -7.80 -10.60
CA LEU A 49 13.62 -8.48 -9.33
C LEU A 49 13.62 -10.02 -9.47
N LEU A 50 13.64 -10.55 -10.71
CA LEU A 50 13.78 -12.00 -10.94
C LEU A 50 15.13 -12.49 -10.40
N THR A 51 15.08 -13.40 -9.42
CA THR A 51 16.28 -13.95 -8.79
C THR A 51 15.99 -15.32 -8.15
N ASN A 52 17.05 -15.97 -7.69
CA ASN A 52 16.94 -17.17 -6.85
C ASN A 52 16.61 -16.76 -5.42
N VAL A 53 15.44 -17.17 -4.93
CA VAL A 53 14.97 -16.82 -3.58
C VAL A 53 15.38 -17.93 -2.59
N PRO A 54 15.97 -17.61 -1.42
CA PRO A 54 16.47 -18.62 -0.46
C PRO A 54 15.41 -19.60 0.03
N GLY A 55 15.71 -20.90 0.11
CA GLY A 55 14.84 -21.98 0.64
C GLY A 55 14.12 -22.82 -0.44
N ARG A 56 13.02 -23.51 -0.11
CA ARG A 56 12.27 -24.38 -1.05
C ARG A 56 10.80 -23.99 -1.16
N ALA A 57 10.23 -24.22 -2.34
CA ALA A 57 8.79 -24.12 -2.56
C ALA A 57 8.06 -25.26 -1.85
N ARG A 58 6.88 -24.97 -1.30
CA ARG A 58 5.97 -25.94 -0.72
C ARG A 58 5.43 -26.89 -1.79
N PRO A 59 5.12 -28.16 -1.45
CA PRO A 59 4.50 -29.09 -2.36
C PRO A 59 3.21 -28.53 -2.97
N GLN A 60 3.04 -28.67 -4.29
CA GLN A 60 1.89 -28.13 -5.03
C GLN A 60 0.56 -28.57 -4.43
N LYS A 61 0.42 -29.84 -4.03
CA LYS A 61 -0.79 -30.38 -3.40
C LYS A 61 -1.19 -29.64 -2.11
N GLN A 62 -0.22 -29.29 -1.26
CA GLN A 62 -0.49 -28.56 -0.03
C GLN A 62 -0.95 -27.13 -0.32
N VAL A 63 -0.30 -26.48 -1.30
CA VAL A 63 -0.63 -25.10 -1.68
C VAL A 63 -2.00 -25.02 -2.38
N LEU A 64 -2.35 -26.02 -3.18
CA LEU A 64 -3.67 -26.13 -3.79
C LEU A 64 -4.77 -26.31 -2.74
N ALA A 65 -4.56 -27.16 -1.73
CA ALA A 65 -5.54 -27.34 -0.65
C ALA A 65 -5.81 -26.03 0.12
N LEU A 66 -4.76 -25.27 0.45
CA LEU A 66 -4.91 -23.95 1.10
C LEU A 66 -5.63 -22.95 0.19
N PHE A 67 -5.34 -22.96 -1.11
CA PHE A 67 -6.01 -22.10 -2.08
C PHE A 67 -7.50 -22.43 -2.20
N GLU A 68 -7.86 -23.72 -2.21
CA GLU A 68 -9.25 -24.17 -2.27
C GLU A 68 -10.03 -23.81 -1.00
N GLU A 69 -9.40 -23.82 0.16
CA GLU A 69 -9.98 -23.36 1.43
C GLU A 69 -10.31 -21.85 1.39
N GLU A 70 -9.37 -21.02 0.96
CA GLU A 70 -9.58 -19.58 0.77
C GLU A 70 -10.67 -19.29 -0.27
N VAL A 71 -10.69 -20.03 -1.37
CA VAL A 71 -11.74 -19.94 -2.39
C VAL A 71 -13.11 -20.34 -1.85
N ALA A 72 -13.19 -21.38 -1.01
CA ALA A 72 -14.45 -21.79 -0.38
C ALA A 72 -14.98 -20.68 0.55
N GLU A 73 -14.09 -20.00 1.27
CA GLU A 73 -14.45 -18.86 2.10
C GLU A 73 -14.93 -17.66 1.26
N LEU A 74 -14.29 -17.37 0.12
CA LEU A 74 -14.79 -16.36 -0.82
C LEU A 74 -16.18 -16.72 -1.38
N ARG A 75 -16.44 -18.00 -1.68
CA ARG A 75 -17.76 -18.47 -2.15
C ARG A 75 -18.86 -18.29 -1.10
N ARG A 76 -18.53 -18.33 0.19
CA ARG A 76 -19.49 -18.04 1.27
C ARG A 76 -19.86 -16.56 1.35
N ARG A 77 -18.91 -15.67 0.99
CA ARG A 77 -19.10 -14.21 1.04
C ARG A 77 -19.84 -13.65 -0.18
N TYR A 78 -19.65 -14.25 -1.35
CA TYR A 78 -20.22 -13.76 -2.62
C TYR A 78 -21.32 -14.66 -3.16
N LYS A 79 -22.36 -14.04 -3.73
CA LYS A 79 -23.41 -14.78 -4.45
C LYS A 79 -22.84 -15.48 -5.70
N PRO A 80 -23.39 -16.63 -6.12
CA PRO A 80 -22.88 -17.42 -7.25
C PRO A 80 -22.70 -16.64 -8.55
N GLU A 81 -23.56 -15.66 -8.84
CA GLU A 81 -23.52 -14.85 -10.06
C GLU A 81 -22.24 -14.00 -10.15
N PHE A 82 -21.63 -13.68 -9.00
CA PHE A 82 -20.41 -12.90 -8.93
C PHE A 82 -19.13 -13.75 -8.87
N TRP A 83 -19.25 -15.08 -8.74
CA TRP A 83 -18.08 -15.95 -8.66
C TRP A 83 -17.12 -15.81 -9.85
N PRO A 84 -17.57 -15.72 -11.12
CA PRO A 84 -16.66 -15.56 -12.26
C PRO A 84 -15.81 -14.29 -12.21
N ILE A 85 -16.21 -13.29 -11.41
CA ILE A 85 -15.54 -11.99 -11.31
C ILE A 85 -14.58 -11.96 -10.12
N PHE A 86 -15.01 -12.46 -8.96
CA PHE A 86 -14.26 -12.31 -7.70
C PHE A 86 -13.50 -13.55 -7.27
N ILE A 87 -13.81 -14.72 -7.80
CA ILE A 87 -13.26 -15.98 -7.32
C ILE A 87 -12.27 -16.53 -8.34
N PRO A 88 -10.95 -16.51 -8.02
CA PRO A 88 -9.94 -17.07 -8.90
C PRO A 88 -10.15 -18.56 -9.12
N LYS A 89 -9.84 -19.03 -10.33
CA LYS A 89 -9.72 -20.45 -10.65
C LYS A 89 -8.28 -20.89 -10.47
N ALA A 90 -8.06 -22.10 -9.95
CA ALA A 90 -6.72 -22.59 -9.66
C ALA A 90 -5.84 -22.72 -10.92
N GLU A 91 -6.46 -22.98 -12.08
CA GLU A 91 -5.78 -23.12 -13.38
C GLU A 91 -5.27 -21.78 -13.93
N ASP A 92 -5.76 -20.66 -13.40
CA ASP A 92 -5.38 -19.30 -13.78
C ASP A 92 -4.30 -18.71 -12.86
N MET A 93 -3.98 -19.39 -11.76
CA MET A 93 -3.03 -18.89 -10.77
C MET A 93 -1.61 -19.37 -11.08
N TYR A 94 -0.69 -18.41 -11.14
CA TYR A 94 0.74 -18.67 -11.22
C TYR A 94 1.40 -18.46 -9.85
N ARG A 95 2.27 -19.39 -9.47
CA ARG A 95 2.95 -19.41 -8.18
C ARG A 95 4.31 -18.74 -8.27
N TRP A 96 4.55 -17.88 -7.30
CA TRP A 96 5.82 -17.21 -7.11
C TRP A 96 6.33 -17.43 -5.71
N ARG A 97 7.64 -17.41 -5.58
CA ARG A 97 8.32 -17.26 -4.31
C ARG A 97 8.86 -15.85 -4.23
N VAL A 98 8.54 -15.11 -3.18
CA VAL A 98 8.98 -13.71 -3.01
C VAL A 98 9.85 -13.61 -1.77
N GLN A 99 10.93 -12.87 -1.88
CA GLN A 99 11.75 -12.43 -0.77
C GLN A 99 11.36 -11.00 -0.41
N LEU A 100 11.15 -10.75 0.87
CA LEU A 100 10.83 -9.45 1.43
C LEU A 100 12.10 -8.79 1.97
N GLN A 101 12.08 -7.47 2.13
CA GLN A 101 13.21 -6.70 2.64
C GLN A 101 13.66 -7.11 4.06
N CYS A 102 12.77 -7.73 4.84
CA CYS A 102 13.11 -8.30 6.15
C CYS A 102 13.78 -9.68 6.06
N GLY A 103 14.08 -10.17 4.86
CA GLY A 103 14.66 -11.50 4.60
C GLY A 103 13.64 -12.63 4.56
N CYS A 104 12.41 -12.43 5.05
CA CYS A 104 11.37 -13.45 4.99
C CYS A 104 11.02 -13.82 3.55
N THR A 105 10.72 -15.10 3.36
CA THR A 105 10.25 -15.62 2.09
C THR A 105 8.82 -16.11 2.22
N ARG A 106 7.94 -15.76 1.28
CA ARG A 106 6.59 -16.31 1.19
C ARG A 106 6.26 -16.73 -0.23
N GLU A 107 5.23 -17.56 -0.39
CA GLU A 107 4.66 -17.82 -1.70
C GLU A 107 3.47 -16.92 -1.94
N VAL A 108 3.36 -16.40 -3.16
CA VAL A 108 2.22 -15.57 -3.60
C VAL A 108 1.71 -16.07 -4.94
N PHE A 109 0.51 -15.63 -5.29
CA PHE A 109 -0.12 -15.94 -6.56
C PHE A 109 -0.38 -14.69 -7.38
N THR A 110 -0.26 -14.83 -8.69
CA THR A 110 -0.73 -13.83 -9.66
C THR A 110 -1.68 -14.50 -10.65
N TYR A 111 -2.54 -13.70 -11.29
CA TYR A 111 -3.31 -14.16 -12.45
C TYR A 111 -2.39 -14.22 -13.67
N GLY A 112 -2.12 -15.43 -14.15
CA GLY A 112 -1.21 -15.68 -15.26
C GLY A 112 0.28 -15.53 -14.92
N SER A 113 1.14 -15.95 -15.85
CA SER A 113 2.61 -15.96 -15.72
C SER A 113 3.28 -14.61 -16.00
N ASP A 114 2.55 -13.68 -16.59
CA ASP A 114 3.12 -12.44 -17.17
C ASP A 114 2.95 -11.24 -16.24
N ARG A 115 2.24 -11.43 -15.12
CA ARG A 115 2.11 -10.44 -14.06
C ARG A 115 3.12 -10.74 -12.98
N PHE A 116 4.00 -9.78 -12.71
CA PHE A 116 5.03 -9.94 -11.70
C PHE A 116 4.52 -9.59 -10.30
N PRO A 117 5.04 -10.22 -9.23
CA PRO A 117 4.59 -9.93 -7.87
C PRO A 117 4.73 -8.47 -7.43
N ASP A 118 5.73 -7.75 -7.95
CA ASP A 118 6.04 -6.36 -7.65
C ASP A 118 5.14 -5.34 -8.36
N GLU A 119 4.34 -5.76 -9.34
CA GLU A 119 3.30 -4.93 -9.97
C GLU A 119 2.04 -4.82 -9.10
N ASN A 120 1.97 -5.59 -8.00
CA ASN A 120 0.85 -5.63 -7.09
C ASN A 120 1.27 -5.22 -5.68
N SER A 121 0.28 -5.01 -4.82
CA SER A 121 0.48 -4.81 -3.39
C SER A 121 -0.66 -5.44 -2.59
N ASP A 122 -0.35 -5.82 -1.35
CA ASP A 122 -1.36 -6.25 -0.40
C ASP A 122 -2.20 -5.05 0.07
N THR A 123 -3.37 -5.33 0.63
CA THR A 123 -4.21 -4.35 1.31
C THR A 123 -3.88 -4.32 2.79
N ASP A 124 -3.74 -3.14 3.36
CA ASP A 124 -3.61 -2.94 4.79
C ASP A 124 -4.90 -3.40 5.51
N PRO A 125 -4.84 -4.43 6.37
CA PRO A 125 -6.03 -4.89 7.08
C PRO A 125 -6.59 -3.87 8.07
N LEU A 126 -5.79 -2.90 8.52
CA LEU A 126 -6.24 -1.91 9.51
C LEU A 126 -6.98 -0.75 8.86
N THR A 127 -6.50 -0.27 7.71
CA THR A 127 -7.06 0.92 7.05
C THR A 127 -7.89 0.60 5.81
N GLY A 128 -7.73 -0.60 5.24
CA GLY A 128 -8.36 -1.00 3.98
C GLY A 128 -7.71 -0.40 2.73
N TYR A 129 -6.67 0.42 2.87
CA TYR A 129 -5.92 0.99 1.74
C TYR A 129 -4.85 0.02 1.25
N ARG A 130 -4.54 0.06 -0.05
CA ARG A 130 -3.41 -0.69 -0.60
C ARG A 130 -2.09 -0.14 -0.08
N PHE A 131 -1.12 -1.02 0.20
CA PHE A 131 0.26 -0.59 0.40
C PHE A 131 0.84 -0.01 -0.91
N PRO A 132 1.95 0.73 -0.83
CA PRO A 132 2.76 1.03 -2.00
C PRO A 132 3.02 -0.21 -2.87
N VAL A 133 3.04 0.01 -4.20
CA VAL A 133 3.28 -1.05 -5.18
C VAL A 133 4.60 -1.78 -4.88
N GLY A 134 4.55 -3.12 -4.92
CA GLY A 134 5.67 -3.98 -4.57
C GLY A 134 5.85 -4.23 -3.08
N GLU A 135 4.90 -3.81 -2.23
CA GLU A 135 4.89 -4.17 -0.81
C GLU A 135 3.82 -5.21 -0.47
N LEU A 136 4.22 -6.15 0.37
CA LEU A 136 3.40 -7.25 0.86
C LEU A 136 3.44 -7.32 2.38
N ARG A 137 2.37 -7.86 2.98
CA ARG A 137 2.32 -8.11 4.42
C ARG A 137 3.26 -9.26 4.79
N CYS A 138 4.17 -9.00 5.71
CA CYS A 138 4.90 -10.01 6.45
C CYS A 138 4.10 -10.42 7.70
N SER A 139 3.95 -11.72 7.90
CA SER A 139 3.30 -12.29 9.10
C SER A 139 4.31 -12.96 10.04
N ALA A 140 5.60 -12.88 9.75
CA ALA A 140 6.63 -13.40 10.62
C ALA A 140 6.78 -12.53 11.86
N ASP A 141 7.07 -13.17 12.99
CA ASP A 141 7.45 -12.47 14.20
C ASP A 141 8.87 -11.91 14.04
N HIS A 142 8.98 -10.59 14.14
CA HIS A 142 10.25 -9.87 14.10
C HIS A 142 10.60 -9.26 15.47
N GLY A 143 9.96 -9.77 16.52
CA GLY A 143 9.98 -9.16 17.84
C GLY A 143 9.13 -7.89 17.89
N PRO A 144 9.32 -7.06 18.93
CA PRO A 144 8.58 -5.81 19.08
C PRO A 144 8.75 -4.91 17.86
N ALA A 145 7.63 -4.52 17.26
CA ALA A 145 7.65 -3.57 16.16
C ALA A 145 8.27 -2.25 16.65
N GLN A 146 9.34 -1.81 15.99
CA GLN A 146 9.84 -0.46 16.21
C GLN A 146 8.75 0.53 15.79
N LYS A 147 8.49 1.54 16.64
CA LYS A 147 7.60 2.63 16.28
C LYS A 147 8.22 3.47 15.18
N ASN A 148 7.58 3.43 14.01
CA ASN A 148 8.04 4.12 12.82
C ASN A 148 7.26 5.42 12.67
N TYR A 149 7.73 6.49 13.30
CA TYR A 149 7.15 7.81 13.09
C TYR A 149 7.45 8.30 11.67
N ARG A 150 6.41 8.77 10.98
CA ARG A 150 6.47 9.24 9.59
C ARG A 150 5.66 10.51 9.45
N ASP A 151 6.24 11.50 8.78
CA ASP A 151 5.59 12.77 8.50
C ASP A 151 4.29 12.56 7.73
N ILE A 152 3.28 13.37 8.03
CA ILE A 152 2.04 13.48 7.28
C ILE A 152 2.33 14.31 6.02
N VAL A 153 2.13 13.72 4.84
CA VAL A 153 2.36 14.39 3.55
C VAL A 153 1.07 14.76 2.83
N GLU A 154 -0.05 14.16 3.20
CA GLU A 154 -1.34 14.41 2.56
C GLU A 154 -2.50 14.19 3.54
N TRP A 155 -3.47 15.11 3.55
CA TRP A 155 -4.74 14.98 4.29
C TRP A 155 -5.84 14.57 3.32
N ILE A 156 -6.27 13.31 3.37
CA ILE A 156 -7.12 12.70 2.34
C ILE A 156 -8.59 13.01 2.58
N LYS A 157 -9.09 12.69 3.78
CA LYS A 157 -10.50 12.93 4.15
C LYS A 157 -10.67 13.04 5.67
N SER A 158 -11.73 13.72 6.07
CA SER A 158 -12.14 13.86 7.46
C SER A 158 -13.54 13.28 7.66
N GLU A 159 -13.73 12.57 8.77
CA GLU A 159 -15.01 12.06 9.21
C GLU A 159 -15.26 12.50 10.65
N VAL A 160 -16.39 13.16 10.90
CA VAL A 160 -16.79 13.54 12.26
C VAL A 160 -17.44 12.34 12.93
N LYS A 161 -16.97 12.00 14.12
CA LYS A 161 -17.56 10.98 14.97
C LYS A 161 -18.07 11.63 16.26
N GLU A 162 -19.29 11.25 16.62
CA GLU A 162 -19.93 11.63 17.86
C GLU A 162 -19.65 10.55 18.93
N PHE A 163 -19.34 11.00 20.13
CA PHE A 163 -19.07 10.15 21.29
C PHE A 163 -20.03 10.52 22.41
N PRO A 164 -20.59 9.53 23.11
CA PRO A 164 -21.34 9.82 24.34
C PRO A 164 -20.40 10.41 25.40
N ALA A 165 -20.99 10.97 26.45
CA ALA A 165 -20.23 11.29 27.65
C ALA A 165 -19.49 10.05 28.17
N ASP A 166 -18.26 10.25 28.63
CA ASP A 166 -17.49 9.24 29.32
C ASP A 166 -18.17 8.89 30.65
N PRO A 167 -18.19 7.60 31.05
CA PRO A 167 -18.82 7.19 32.30
C PRO A 167 -18.13 7.80 33.52
N GLU A 168 -18.84 7.87 34.64
CA GLU A 168 -18.26 8.31 35.91
C GLU A 168 -17.22 7.30 36.44
N GLU A 169 -17.48 6.01 36.24
CA GLU A 169 -16.57 4.93 36.63
C GLU A 169 -15.29 4.94 35.78
N PRO A 170 -14.11 4.83 36.42
CA PRO A 170 -12.84 4.80 35.69
C PRO A 170 -12.75 3.65 34.69
N LYS A 171 -12.22 3.97 33.51
CA LYS A 171 -11.90 2.99 32.47
C LYS A 171 -10.40 2.82 32.30
N TYR A 172 -10.02 1.77 31.57
CA TYR A 172 -8.63 1.53 31.14
C TYR A 172 -7.62 1.35 32.27
N GLY A 173 -8.08 0.95 33.46
CA GLY A 173 -7.22 0.77 34.64
C GLY A 173 -6.66 2.08 35.21
N MET A 174 -7.25 3.23 34.85
CA MET A 174 -6.89 4.52 35.42
C MET A 174 -7.39 4.67 36.87
N SER A 175 -6.68 5.49 37.65
CA SER A 175 -7.16 5.90 38.97
C SER A 175 -8.41 6.77 38.84
N ALA A 176 -9.21 6.84 39.91
CA ALA A 176 -10.40 7.71 39.92
C ALA A 176 -10.05 9.19 39.75
N GLU A 177 -8.91 9.62 40.28
CA GLU A 177 -8.39 10.98 40.16
C GLU A 177 -8.00 11.30 38.71
N ASP A 178 -7.17 10.45 38.09
CA ASP A 178 -6.74 10.63 36.69
C ASP A 178 -7.91 10.58 35.71
N TRP A 179 -8.86 9.67 35.97
CA TRP A 179 -10.07 9.58 35.18
C TRP A 179 -10.91 10.85 35.30
N ALA A 180 -11.13 11.37 36.51
CA ALA A 180 -11.87 12.61 36.72
C ALA A 180 -11.22 13.81 36.01
N MET A 181 -9.88 13.84 35.90
CA MET A 181 -9.14 14.89 35.19
C MET A 181 -9.25 14.82 33.66
N THR A 182 -9.48 13.63 33.10
CA THR A 182 -9.35 13.39 31.64
C THR A 182 -10.66 13.03 30.95
N ARG A 183 -11.65 12.51 31.68
CA ARG A 183 -12.95 12.09 31.13
C ARG A 183 -13.73 13.27 30.54
N GLN A 184 -14.43 13.01 29.43
CA GLN A 184 -15.37 13.94 28.83
C GLN A 184 -16.75 13.79 29.48
N VAL A 185 -17.10 14.70 30.39
CA VAL A 185 -18.36 14.64 31.15
C VAL A 185 -19.59 14.86 30.25
N GLU A 186 -19.42 15.57 29.14
CA GLU A 186 -20.48 15.83 28.16
C GLU A 186 -20.24 15.05 26.86
N PRO A 187 -21.30 14.71 26.10
CA PRO A 187 -21.15 14.21 24.75
C PRO A 187 -20.30 15.16 23.91
N HIS A 188 -19.42 14.61 23.09
CA HIS A 188 -18.50 15.41 22.30
C HIS A 188 -18.31 14.82 20.91
N SER A 189 -17.73 15.62 20.02
CA SER A 189 -17.44 15.21 18.64
C SER A 189 -15.99 15.46 18.33
N SER A 190 -15.39 14.56 17.55
CA SER A 190 -14.02 14.69 17.06
C SER A 190 -13.95 14.40 15.57
N ALA A 191 -13.07 15.11 14.88
CA ALA A 191 -12.79 14.88 13.47
C ALA A 191 -11.64 13.87 13.34
N PHE A 192 -11.91 12.73 12.71
CA PHE A 192 -10.96 11.67 12.40
C PHE A 192 -10.48 11.84 10.96
N TRP A 193 -9.18 12.10 10.81
CA TRP A 193 -8.56 12.26 9.53
C TRP A 193 -7.91 10.97 9.05
N THR A 194 -8.16 10.68 7.77
CA THR A 194 -7.34 9.78 6.97
C THR A 194 -6.21 10.59 6.33
N VAL A 195 -4.97 10.18 6.57
CA VAL A 195 -3.77 10.85 6.09
C VAL A 195 -2.83 9.89 5.38
N LYS A 196 -2.07 10.39 4.40
CA LYS A 196 -0.94 9.67 3.81
C LYS A 196 0.34 10.09 4.53
N LEU A 197 1.16 9.11 4.85
CA LEU A 197 2.45 9.30 5.50
C LEU A 197 3.58 9.30 4.47
N SER A 198 4.75 9.83 4.83
CA SER A 198 5.91 9.95 3.94
C SER A 198 6.46 8.61 3.43
N CYS A 199 6.17 7.50 4.12
CA CYS A 199 6.46 6.15 3.64
C CYS A 199 5.46 5.62 2.59
N GLY A 200 4.42 6.40 2.25
CA GLY A 200 3.37 6.04 1.30
C GLY A 200 2.19 5.25 1.90
N HIS A 201 2.26 4.84 3.17
CA HIS A 201 1.15 4.20 3.88
C HIS A 201 0.11 5.22 4.35
N VAL A 202 -1.10 4.72 4.62
CA VAL A 202 -2.22 5.51 5.10
C VAL A 202 -2.43 5.27 6.60
N SER A 203 -2.81 6.31 7.34
CA SER A 203 -3.27 6.24 8.73
C SER A 203 -4.66 6.88 8.83
N THR A 204 -5.57 6.30 9.62
CA THR A 204 -6.98 6.73 9.74
C THR A 204 -7.32 7.32 11.12
N SER A 205 -6.31 7.52 11.96
CA SER A 205 -6.50 7.81 13.39
C SER A 205 -5.92 9.17 13.82
N VAL A 206 -5.80 10.13 12.90
CA VAL A 206 -5.37 11.49 13.28
C VAL A 206 -6.58 12.28 13.78
N ILE A 207 -6.61 12.54 15.09
CA ILE A 207 -7.75 13.17 15.75
C ILE A 207 -7.52 14.67 15.86
N THR A 208 -8.54 15.44 15.46
CA THR A 208 -8.54 16.91 15.52
C THR A 208 -9.89 17.42 16.04
N LYS A 209 -9.95 18.71 16.38
CA LYS A 209 -11.22 19.37 16.69
C LYS A 209 -12.09 19.42 15.43
N VAL A 210 -13.40 19.32 15.61
CA VAL A 210 -14.36 19.54 14.52
C VAL A 210 -14.15 20.91 13.91
N GLY A 211 -14.13 20.97 12.58
CA GLY A 211 -13.93 22.20 11.80
C GLY A 211 -12.48 22.59 11.54
N TRP A 212 -11.50 21.95 12.18
CA TRP A 212 -10.10 22.14 11.84
C TRP A 212 -9.81 21.62 10.43
N LYS A 213 -9.04 22.40 9.66
CA LYS A 213 -8.51 22.00 8.34
C LYS A 213 -6.99 22.19 8.28
N PRO A 214 -6.29 21.50 7.36
CA PRO A 214 -4.83 21.60 7.23
C PRO A 214 -4.31 23.04 7.12
N ASP A 215 -5.04 23.91 6.41
CA ASP A 215 -4.68 25.32 6.24
C ASP A 215 -4.68 26.14 7.54
N ASP A 216 -5.40 25.70 8.57
CA ASP A 216 -5.41 26.38 9.87
C ASP A 216 -4.07 26.17 10.61
N GLY A 217 -3.30 25.16 10.20
CA GLY A 217 -2.05 24.78 10.83
C GLY A 217 -2.22 24.16 12.23
N PRO A 218 -1.14 23.65 12.83
CA PRO A 218 -1.19 23.09 14.16
C PRO A 218 -1.28 24.18 15.22
N ARG A 219 -2.02 23.91 16.30
CA ARG A 219 -1.91 24.70 17.52
C ARG A 219 -0.59 24.37 18.20
N LEU A 220 0.15 25.40 18.59
CA LEU A 220 1.40 25.28 19.34
C LEU A 220 1.19 25.69 20.80
N VAL A 221 1.98 25.11 21.72
CA VAL A 221 2.08 25.63 23.09
C VAL A 221 3.05 26.81 23.15
N SER A 222 2.99 27.61 24.22
CA SER A 222 3.98 28.68 24.44
C SER A 222 5.36 28.09 24.70
N GLU A 223 6.42 28.85 24.43
CA GLU A 223 7.80 28.44 24.72
C GLU A 223 8.01 28.13 26.21
N GLN A 224 7.38 28.91 27.09
CA GLN A 224 7.39 28.67 28.54
C GLN A 224 6.76 27.31 28.87
N ARG A 225 5.60 26.99 28.27
CA ARG A 225 4.96 25.69 28.48
C ARG A 225 5.79 24.55 27.91
N ALA A 226 6.41 24.72 26.74
CA ALA A 226 7.31 23.72 26.16
C ALA A 226 8.54 23.48 27.06
N ALA A 227 9.10 24.52 27.67
CA ALA A 227 10.19 24.41 28.63
C ALA A 227 9.76 23.65 29.90
N GLN A 228 8.56 23.93 30.42
CA GLN A 228 7.99 23.17 31.54
C GLN A 228 7.80 21.70 31.18
N MET A 229 7.18 21.40 30.03
CA MET A 229 7.01 20.01 29.56
C MET A 229 8.35 19.29 29.44
N ARG A 230 9.40 19.97 28.96
CA ARG A 230 10.75 19.40 28.90
C ARG A 230 11.27 19.00 30.29
N ALA A 231 11.05 19.84 31.30
CA ALA A 231 11.43 19.54 32.68
C ALA A 231 10.59 18.37 33.24
N ASP A 232 9.26 18.42 33.06
CA ASP A 232 8.32 17.40 33.52
C ASP A 232 8.70 16.01 32.94
N PHE A 233 8.95 15.92 31.63
CA PHE A 233 9.37 14.66 30.99
C PHE A 233 10.75 14.19 31.49
N LYS A 234 11.69 15.11 31.73
CA LYS A 234 13.02 14.76 32.26
C LYS A 234 12.92 14.18 33.67
N GLU A 235 12.11 14.79 34.53
CA GLU A 235 11.85 14.31 35.88
C GLU A 235 11.16 12.93 35.82
N TRP A 236 10.09 12.82 35.05
CA TRP A 236 9.33 11.56 34.90
C TRP A 236 10.21 10.42 34.37
N TRP A 237 11.07 10.68 33.37
CA TRP A 237 12.00 9.67 32.84
C TRP A 237 13.14 9.30 33.80
N SER A 238 13.44 10.17 34.77
CA SER A 238 14.45 9.91 35.80
C SER A 238 13.88 9.13 36.99
N ALA A 239 12.55 9.09 37.14
CA ALA A 239 11.91 8.22 38.11
C ALA A 239 12.12 6.75 37.71
N GLY A 240 12.61 5.93 38.65
CA GLY A 240 12.87 4.50 38.40
C GLY A 240 11.61 3.72 38.00
N GLY A 241 11.78 2.53 37.43
CA GLY A 241 10.66 1.65 37.01
C GLY A 241 10.17 1.86 35.58
N GLN A 242 10.86 2.65 34.76
CA GLN A 242 10.52 2.90 33.35
C GLN A 242 11.11 1.85 32.39
N GLU A 243 11.00 0.55 32.71
CA GLU A 243 11.56 -0.55 31.90
C GLU A 243 11.00 -0.59 30.47
N GLY A 244 9.78 -0.07 30.26
CA GLY A 244 9.14 0.04 28.94
C GLY A 244 9.54 1.26 28.11
N TRP A 245 10.34 2.18 28.66
CA TRP A 245 10.76 3.42 28.00
C TRP A 245 12.28 3.56 28.08
N PRO A 246 13.06 2.89 27.21
CA PRO A 246 14.52 2.96 27.23
C PRO A 246 15.02 4.40 27.07
N GLU A 247 16.21 4.73 27.61
CA GLU A 247 16.80 6.07 27.57
C GLU A 247 16.91 6.65 26.14
N GLU A 248 17.13 5.74 25.19
CA GLU A 248 17.15 5.96 23.76
C GLU A 248 16.08 5.10 23.09
N GLY A 249 15.43 5.65 22.07
CA GLY A 249 14.40 4.93 21.33
C GLY A 249 13.44 5.86 20.61
N PRO A 250 12.73 5.34 19.58
CA PRO A 250 11.92 6.16 18.69
C PRO A 250 10.85 6.98 19.42
N GLU A 251 10.32 6.46 20.53
CA GLU A 251 9.30 7.15 21.33
C GLU A 251 9.84 8.36 22.08
N ARG A 252 10.96 8.21 22.79
CA ARG A 252 11.58 9.34 23.50
C ARG A 252 12.09 10.38 22.52
N ASP A 253 12.63 9.95 21.37
CA ASP A 253 13.10 10.86 20.33
C ASP A 253 11.94 11.62 19.69
N HIS A 254 10.80 10.96 19.44
CA HIS A 254 9.56 11.61 19.02
C HIS A 254 9.09 12.66 20.04
N VAL A 255 9.01 12.30 21.33
CA VAL A 255 8.61 13.25 22.39
C VAL A 255 9.54 14.46 22.44
N ARG A 256 10.87 14.25 22.38
CA ARG A 256 11.86 15.33 22.34
C ARG A 256 11.65 16.23 21.12
N LYS A 257 11.41 15.65 19.94
CA LYS A 257 11.09 16.39 18.70
C LYS A 257 9.81 17.20 18.87
N MET A 258 8.72 16.62 19.37
CA MET A 258 7.46 17.33 19.62
C MET A 258 7.64 18.51 20.57
N ILE A 259 8.39 18.35 21.67
CA ILE A 259 8.70 19.46 22.59
C ILE A 259 9.52 20.54 21.89
N GLY A 260 10.52 20.16 21.08
CA GLY A 260 11.33 21.09 20.29
C GLY A 260 10.52 21.91 19.29
N LEU A 261 9.40 21.35 18.80
CA LEU A 261 8.46 22.01 17.88
C LEU A 261 7.30 22.72 18.60
N ASN A 262 7.42 23.00 19.90
CA ASN A 262 6.36 23.58 20.73
C ASN A 262 5.04 22.78 20.69
N TRP A 263 5.18 21.45 20.75
CA TRP A 263 4.11 20.45 20.87
C TRP A 263 2.91 20.67 19.93
N PRO A 264 3.13 20.53 18.60
CA PRO A 264 2.09 20.78 17.61
C PRO A 264 0.89 19.84 17.77
N ARG A 265 -0.33 20.40 17.65
CA ARG A 265 -1.59 19.63 17.62
C ARG A 265 -2.45 20.07 16.42
N PRO A 266 -2.73 19.19 15.44
CA PRO A 266 -2.25 17.81 15.33
C PRO A 266 -0.72 17.71 15.19
N GLU A 267 -0.15 16.56 15.55
CA GLU A 267 1.28 16.28 15.38
C GLU A 267 1.60 16.14 13.88
N PRO A 268 2.75 16.64 13.40
CA PRO A 268 3.12 16.62 11.99
C PRO A 268 3.51 15.22 11.50
N GLU A 269 3.75 14.28 12.42
CA GLU A 269 4.08 12.89 12.11
C GLU A 269 3.18 11.94 12.90
N GLN A 270 3.07 10.71 12.42
CA GLN A 270 2.29 9.65 13.05
C GLN A 270 3.09 8.35 13.08
N GLU A 271 2.83 7.52 14.08
CA GLU A 271 3.32 6.15 14.08
C GLU A 271 2.67 5.37 12.92
N CYS A 272 3.48 5.00 11.94
CA CYS A 272 3.07 4.13 10.85
C CYS A 272 3.11 2.67 11.29
N ARG A 273 1.96 2.14 11.73
CA ARG A 273 1.82 0.71 12.06
C ARG A 273 2.08 -0.19 10.86
N ALA A 274 1.68 0.24 9.65
CA ALA A 274 1.90 -0.54 8.44
C ALA A 274 3.39 -0.82 8.19
N CYS A 275 4.30 0.10 8.46
CA CYS A 275 5.76 -0.12 8.31
C CYS A 275 6.28 -1.33 9.12
N SER A 276 5.61 -1.69 10.22
CA SER A 276 6.01 -2.86 11.01
C SER A 276 5.81 -4.19 10.27
N TYR A 277 4.75 -4.32 9.48
CA TYR A 277 4.39 -5.55 8.78
C TYR A 277 4.45 -5.48 7.26
N ALA A 278 4.26 -4.32 6.63
CA ALA A 278 4.40 -4.15 5.19
C ALA A 278 5.89 -4.12 4.82
N LYS A 279 6.29 -4.98 3.89
CA LYS A 279 7.69 -5.14 3.47
C LYS A 279 7.76 -5.14 1.95
N ARG A 280 8.72 -4.38 1.42
CA ARG A 280 9.02 -4.34 -0.01
C ARG A 280 9.56 -5.68 -0.48
N ILE A 281 9.15 -6.09 -1.67
CA ILE A 281 9.72 -7.23 -2.38
C ILE A 281 11.12 -6.86 -2.86
N THR A 282 12.10 -7.69 -2.53
CA THR A 282 13.50 -7.53 -2.96
C THR A 282 13.93 -8.57 -3.98
N GLY A 283 13.13 -9.62 -4.18
CA GLY A 283 13.38 -10.65 -5.18
C GLY A 283 12.20 -11.57 -5.35
N TYR A 284 12.04 -12.16 -6.53
CA TYR A 284 11.08 -13.24 -6.74
C TYR A 284 11.54 -14.30 -7.73
N GLN A 285 11.09 -15.52 -7.49
CA GLN A 285 11.40 -16.70 -8.28
C GLN A 285 10.11 -17.31 -8.82
N ARG A 286 10.14 -17.65 -10.13
CA ARG A 286 9.08 -18.42 -10.78
C ARG A 286 9.03 -19.84 -10.20
N ILE A 287 7.85 -20.30 -9.79
CA ILE A 287 7.61 -21.70 -9.42
C ILE A 287 6.90 -22.42 -10.57
N GLY A 288 5.80 -21.85 -11.07
CA GLY A 288 4.98 -22.46 -12.11
C GLY A 288 3.48 -22.31 -11.83
N TRP A 289 2.65 -22.91 -12.67
CA TRP A 289 1.20 -22.89 -12.49
C TRP A 289 0.77 -23.65 -11.23
N LEU A 290 -0.27 -23.16 -10.54
CA LEU A 290 -0.82 -23.81 -9.36
C LEU A 290 -1.43 -25.18 -9.70
N VAL A 291 -2.14 -25.27 -10.83
CA VAL A 291 -2.54 -26.53 -11.44
C VAL A 291 -1.76 -26.67 -12.75
N SER A 292 -1.09 -27.81 -12.93
CA SER A 292 -0.35 -28.08 -14.16
C SER A 292 -1.29 -28.00 -15.35
N ARG A 293 -1.10 -27.00 -16.20
CA ARG A 293 -1.79 -26.94 -17.49
C ARG A 293 -1.24 -28.09 -18.31
N THR A 294 -2.08 -29.07 -18.65
CA THR A 294 -1.75 -29.96 -19.77
C THR A 294 -1.46 -29.03 -20.94
N PRO A 295 -0.28 -29.10 -21.58
CA PRO A 295 -0.05 -28.29 -22.76
C PRO A 295 -1.22 -28.55 -23.71
N PRO A 296 -1.86 -27.51 -24.27
CA PRO A 296 -2.89 -27.74 -25.28
C PRO A 296 -2.28 -28.69 -26.30
N VAL A 297 -2.97 -29.80 -26.61
CA VAL A 297 -2.58 -30.68 -27.70
C VAL A 297 -2.28 -29.75 -28.85
N PRO A 298 -1.02 -29.72 -29.37
CA PRO A 298 -0.69 -28.78 -30.43
C PRO A 298 -1.75 -28.97 -31.49
N ALA A 299 -2.51 -27.92 -31.77
CA ALA A 299 -3.51 -27.95 -32.81
C ALA A 299 -2.78 -28.52 -34.01
N GLN A 300 -3.21 -29.70 -34.50
CA GLN A 300 -2.65 -30.28 -35.70
C GLN A 300 -2.65 -29.14 -36.70
N LYS A 301 -1.46 -28.74 -37.17
CA LYS A 301 -1.38 -27.80 -38.28
C LYS A 301 -2.36 -28.35 -39.30
N PRO A 302 -3.37 -27.58 -39.73
CA PRO A 302 -4.21 -28.05 -40.82
C PRO A 302 -3.23 -28.47 -41.91
N ASP A 303 -3.36 -29.70 -42.39
CA ASP A 303 -2.56 -30.21 -43.49
C ASP A 303 -2.99 -29.43 -44.73
N VAL A 304 -2.44 -28.22 -44.83
CA VAL A 304 -2.67 -27.33 -45.95
C VAL A 304 -1.83 -27.90 -47.06
N ASP A 305 -2.47 -28.72 -47.89
CA ASP A 305 -1.91 -29.17 -49.15
C ASP A 305 -1.65 -27.92 -50.01
N ARG A 306 -0.40 -27.47 -49.96
CA ARG A 306 0.09 -26.26 -50.64
C ARG A 306 -0.25 -26.28 -52.13
N LYS A 307 -0.25 -27.46 -52.76
CA LYS A 307 -0.63 -27.60 -54.17
C LYS A 307 -2.11 -27.32 -54.40
N LYS A 308 -2.99 -27.74 -53.49
CA LYS A 308 -4.42 -27.40 -53.57
C LYS A 308 -4.68 -25.91 -53.38
N VAL A 309 -3.92 -25.24 -52.51
CA VAL A 309 -4.05 -23.79 -52.31
C VAL A 309 -3.53 -23.03 -53.52
N GLU A 310 -2.36 -23.41 -54.06
CA GLU A 310 -1.80 -22.82 -55.27
C GLU A 310 -2.72 -23.03 -56.47
N ALA A 311 -3.33 -24.20 -56.63
CA ALA A 311 -4.31 -24.46 -57.68
C ALA A 311 -5.58 -23.61 -57.55
N ARG A 312 -6.08 -23.41 -56.32
CA ARG A 312 -7.24 -22.53 -56.06
C ARG A 312 -6.91 -21.06 -56.32
N LEU A 313 -5.69 -20.63 -56.02
CA LEU A 313 -5.24 -19.28 -56.30
C LEU A 313 -5.13 -19.04 -57.81
N ALA A 314 -4.48 -19.95 -58.55
CA ALA A 314 -4.37 -19.86 -60.00
C ALA A 314 -5.76 -19.86 -60.69
N ALA A 315 -6.70 -20.67 -60.21
CA ALA A 315 -8.07 -20.67 -60.73
C ALA A 315 -8.81 -19.34 -60.46
N ALA A 316 -8.63 -18.75 -59.28
CA ALA A 316 -9.22 -17.46 -58.94
C ALA A 316 -8.60 -16.32 -59.77
N GLU A 317 -7.27 -16.34 -59.99
CA GLU A 317 -6.57 -15.36 -60.82
C GLU A 317 -7.02 -15.46 -62.29
N ALA A 318 -7.19 -16.67 -62.83
CA ALA A 318 -7.72 -16.88 -64.18
C ALA A 318 -9.16 -16.39 -64.33
N GLU A 319 -10.00 -16.58 -63.31
CA GLU A 319 -11.38 -16.10 -63.30
C GLU A 319 -11.44 -14.57 -63.24
N VAL A 320 -10.59 -13.94 -62.43
CA VAL A 320 -10.46 -12.47 -62.38
C VAL A 320 -10.04 -11.91 -63.74
N GLU A 321 -9.07 -12.53 -64.40
CA GLU A 321 -8.63 -12.12 -65.73
C GLU A 321 -9.75 -12.28 -66.78
N ARG A 322 -10.52 -13.36 -66.71
CA ARG A 322 -11.69 -13.56 -67.59
C ARG A 322 -12.75 -12.48 -67.36
N LEU A 323 -13.05 -12.16 -66.10
CA LEU A 323 -14.02 -11.13 -65.75
C LEU A 323 -13.53 -9.73 -66.16
N ARG A 324 -12.24 -9.44 -66.07
CA ARG A 324 -11.65 -8.18 -66.58
C ARG A 324 -11.83 -8.04 -68.09
N LYS A 325 -11.53 -9.09 -68.86
CA LYS A 325 -11.77 -9.09 -70.31
C LYS A 325 -13.24 -8.89 -70.67
N GLN A 326 -14.16 -9.49 -69.90
CA GLN A 326 -15.60 -9.27 -70.11
C GLN A 326 -16.06 -7.84 -69.80
N LEU A 327 -15.35 -7.14 -68.91
CA LEU A 327 -15.59 -5.72 -68.65
C LEU A 327 -15.00 -4.84 -69.75
N ASP A 328 -13.83 -5.21 -70.30
CA ASP A 328 -13.17 -4.47 -71.38
C ASP A 328 -13.82 -4.68 -72.76
N GLU A 329 -14.49 -5.82 -73.00
CA GLU A 329 -15.25 -6.14 -74.22
C GLU A 329 -16.74 -5.70 -74.14
N GLY A 330 -17.14 -5.06 -73.05
CA GLY A 330 -18.51 -4.61 -72.77
C GLY A 330 -18.79 -3.12 -72.98
N GLU A 331 -17.82 -2.34 -73.48
CA GLU A 331 -18.01 -1.01 -74.10
C GLU A 331 -18.16 -1.14 -75.62
#